data_AF-A0A8J8BK99-F1
#
_entry.id   AF-A0A8J8BK99-F1
#
_cell.length_a   1.000
_cell.length_b   1.000
_cell.length_c   1.000
_cell.angle_alpha   90.00
_cell.angle_beta   90.00
_cell.angle_gamma   90.00
#
_symmetry.space_group_name_H-M   'P 1'
#
loop_
_entity.id
_entity.type
_entity.pdbx_description
1 polymer ?
#
loop_
_entity_poly.entity_id
_entity_poly.type
_entity_poly.pdbx_seq_one_letter_code
_entity_poly.pdbx_strand_id
1 'polypeptide(L)' 'MLLLPEGASVAEALAKWRQDCPDWPAAAHSPAALAVFGRVVGPEQALRAGDRLELLRPLPTDPKQARRERAAQAKR' A
#
# COMPACT_ATOMS: atom_id res chain seq x y z
N MET A 1 -13.91 6.55 0.44
CA MET A 1 -13.09 7.72 0.81
C MET A 1 -13.17 7.85 2.33
N LEU A 2 -12.04 8.00 3.02
CA LEU A 2 -12.01 8.09 4.49
C LEU A 2 -12.05 9.56 4.91
N LEU A 3 -12.84 9.85 5.94
CA LEU A 3 -12.81 11.14 6.64
C LEU A 3 -12.09 10.92 7.96
N LEU A 4 -11.05 11.72 8.20
CA LEU A 4 -10.16 11.63 9.36
C LEU A 4 -9.95 13.04 9.94
N PRO A 5 -9.66 13.14 11.25
CA PRO A 5 -9.23 14.39 11.85
C PRO A 5 -7.99 14.96 11.14
N GLU A 6 -7.82 16.28 11.22
CA GLU A 6 -6.62 16.93 10.70
C GLU A 6 -5.37 16.40 11.42
N GLY A 7 -4.34 16.06 10.65
CA GLY A 7 -3.09 15.52 11.18
C GLY A 7 -3.15 14.04 11.57
N ALA A 8 -4.24 13.33 11.27
CA ALA A 8 -4.33 11.90 11.53
C ALA A 8 -3.16 11.13 10.92
N SER A 9 -2.64 10.15 11.66
CA SER A 9 -1.51 9.34 11.22
C SER A 9 -1.92 8.28 10.19
N VAL A 10 -0.93 7.76 9.48
CA VAL A 10 -1.08 6.58 8.62
C VAL A 10 -1.65 5.39 9.40
N ALA A 11 -1.23 5.19 10.65
CA ALA A 11 -1.74 4.11 11.50
C ALA A 11 -3.24 4.26 11.81
N GLU A 12 -3.69 5.47 12.14
CA GLU A 12 -5.09 5.77 12.40
C GLU A 12 -5.96 5.58 11.15
N ALA A 13 -5.48 6.05 10.00
CA ALA A 13 -6.15 5.83 8.72
C ALA A 13 -6.30 4.34 8.39
N LEU A 14 -5.24 3.56 8.61
CA LEU A 14 -5.24 2.13 8.38
C LEU A 14 -6.19 1.40 9.33
N ALA A 15 -6.20 1.77 10.61
CA ALA A 15 -7.11 1.20 11.60
C ALA A 15 -8.58 1.51 11.25
N LYS A 16 -8.89 2.76 10.90
CA LYS A 16 -10.23 3.15 10.47
C LYS A 16 -10.65 2.40 9.20
N TRP A 17 -9.76 2.31 8.22
CA TRP A 17 -10.04 1.56 6.99
C TRP A 17 -10.40 0.10 7.28
N ARG A 18 -9.63 -0.60 8.11
CA ARG A 18 -9.91 -2.00 8.48
C ARG A 18 -11.28 -2.17 9.15
N GLN A 19 -11.70 -1.21 9.97
CA GLN A 19 -13.01 -1.20 10.61
C GLN A 19 -14.14 -0.98 9.60
N ASP A 20 -13.97 0.00 8.71
CA ASP A 20 -14.98 0.38 7.70
C ASP A 20 -15.06 -0.65 6.55
N CYS A 21 -14.04 -1.51 6.38
CA CYS A 21 -13.86 -2.37 5.22
C CYS A 21 -13.47 -3.83 5.59
N PRO A 22 -14.29 -4.55 6.38
CA PRO A 22 -13.94 -5.88 6.89
C PRO A 22 -13.84 -6.96 5.79
N ASP A 23 -14.57 -6.80 4.68
CA ASP A 23 -14.63 -7.79 3.59
C ASP A 23 -13.44 -7.73 2.62
N TRP A 24 -12.48 -6.83 2.87
CA TRP A 24 -11.29 -6.75 2.02
C TRP A 24 -10.40 -7.99 2.21
N PRO A 25 -9.67 -8.44 1.18
CA PRO A 25 -8.76 -9.58 1.31
C PRO A 25 -7.83 -9.48 2.52
N ALA A 26 -7.65 -10.59 3.24
CA ALA A 26 -6.76 -10.67 4.40
C ALA A 26 -5.33 -10.19 4.09
N ALA A 27 -4.85 -10.40 2.87
CA ALA A 27 -3.54 -9.92 2.42
C ALA A 27 -3.41 -8.38 2.45
N ALA A 28 -4.51 -7.63 2.29
CA ALA A 28 -4.52 -6.17 2.41
C ALA A 28 -4.45 -5.71 3.88
N HIS A 29 -4.82 -6.57 4.83
CA HIS A 29 -4.70 -6.26 6.26
C HIS A 29 -3.27 -6.32 6.77
N SER A 30 -2.36 -7.00 6.06
CA SER A 30 -0.93 -7.11 6.39
C SER A 30 -0.06 -6.68 5.21
N PRO A 31 -0.04 -5.38 4.86
CA PRO A 31 0.78 -4.88 3.77
C PRO A 31 2.28 -4.99 4.11
N ALA A 32 3.11 -5.21 3.09
CA ALA A 32 4.56 -5.23 3.25
C ALA A 32 5.15 -3.83 3.46
N ALA A 33 4.49 -2.81 2.92
CA ALA A 33 4.83 -1.40 3.12
C ALA A 33 3.60 -0.51 2.92
N LEU A 34 3.67 0.71 3.45
CA LEU A 34 2.68 1.76 3.27
C LEU A 34 3.29 2.87 2.43
N ALA A 35 2.49 3.50 1.57
CA ALA A 35 2.95 4.61 0.76
C ALA A 35 1.90 5.69 0.59
N VAL A 36 2.34 6.93 0.39
CA VAL A 36 1.50 8.04 -0.06
C VAL A 36 2.03 8.51 -1.42
N PHE A 37 1.19 8.43 -2.44
CA PHE A 37 1.56 8.75 -3.83
C PHE A 37 2.90 8.10 -4.28
N GLY A 38 3.05 6.80 -4.04
CA GLY A 38 4.25 6.03 -4.40
C GLY A 38 5.49 6.28 -3.53
N ARG A 39 5.41 7.11 -2.49
CA ARG A 39 6.51 7.32 -1.52
C ARG A 39 6.25 6.50 -0.27
N VAL A 40 7.20 5.66 0.13
CA VAL A 40 7.08 4.85 1.35
C VAL A 40 6.98 5.75 2.59
N VAL A 41 6.03 5.44 3.46
CA VAL A 41 5.75 6.20 4.70
C VAL A 41 5.73 5.27 5.90
N GLY A 42 6.04 5.83 7.07
CA GLY A 42 5.90 5.15 8.36
C GLY A 42 4.49 5.27 8.93
N PRO A 43 4.15 4.45 9.95
CA PRO A 43 2.84 4.48 10.60
C PRO A 43 2.54 5.82 11.29
N GLU A 44 3.56 6.51 11.81
CA GLU A 44 3.42 7.79 12.53
C GLU A 44 3.33 9.01 11.61
N GLN A 45 3.46 8.84 10.29
CA GLN A 45 3.42 9.97 9.38
C GLN A 45 2.02 10.58 9.36
N ALA A 46 1.93 11.88 9.63
CA ALA A 46 0.68 12.62 9.52
C ALA A 46 0.22 12.73 8.05
N LEU A 47 -1.05 12.46 7.82
CA LEU A 47 -1.71 12.56 6.52
C LEU A 47 -2.33 13.95 6.34
N ARG A 48 -2.47 14.34 5.07
CA ARG A 48 -3.13 15.57 4.63
C ARG A 48 -4.39 15.25 3.85
N ALA A 49 -5.29 16.23 3.79
CA ALA A 49 -6.49 16.12 2.96
C ALA A 49 -6.10 15.84 1.49
N GLY A 50 -6.73 14.81 0.92
CA GLY A 50 -6.46 14.37 -0.46
C GLY A 50 -5.32 13.37 -0.61
N ASP A 51 -4.58 13.04 0.46
CA ASP A 51 -3.57 11.99 0.39
C ASP A 51 -4.19 10.64 0.04
N ARG A 52 -3.55 9.92 -0.89
CA ARG A 52 -3.88 8.54 -1.20
C ARG A 52 -2.91 7.61 -0.49
N LEU A 53 -3.40 6.96 0.55
CA LEU A 53 -2.69 5.88 1.24
C LEU A 53 -2.77 4.59 0.41
N GLU A 54 -1.62 3.98 0.15
CA GLU A 54 -1.42 2.81 -0.69
C GLU A 54 -0.91 1.64 0.18
N LEU A 55 -1.58 0.49 0.07
CA LEU A 55 -1.22 -0.75 0.78
C LEU A 55 -0.40 -1.65 -0.15
N LEU A 56 0.92 -1.64 0.01
CA LEU A 56 1.83 -2.32 -0.90
C LEU A 56 1.95 -3.80 -0.55
N ARG A 57 1.77 -4.65 -1.57
CA ARG A 57 1.96 -6.10 -1.45
C ARG A 57 3.44 -6.46 -1.58
N PRO A 58 3.90 -7.55 -0.94
CA PRO A 58 5.25 -8.05 -1.14
C PRO A 58 5.48 -8.42 -2.60
N LEU A 59 6.70 -8.22 -3.08
CA LEU A 59 7.11 -8.65 -4.41
C LEU A 59 7.42 -10.15 -4.37
N PRO A 60 6.75 -10.99 -5.19
CA PRO A 60 6.99 -12.43 -5.19
C PRO A 60 8.33 -12.83 -5.80
N THR A 61 8.93 -11.95 -6.61
CA THR A 61 10.20 -12.19 -7.30
C THR A 61 10.93 -10.87 -7.46
N ASP A 62 12.26 -10.90 -7.52
CA ASP A 62 13.06 -9.74 -7.85
C ASP A 62 12.57 -9.12 -9.19
N PRO A 63 12.22 -7.82 -9.23
CA PRO A 63 11.67 -7.19 -10.43
C PRO A 63 12.59 -7.24 -11.65
N LYS A 64 13.91 -7.17 -11.43
CA LYS A 64 14.90 -7.27 -12.52
C LYS A 64 14.92 -8.68 -13.06
N GLN A 65 14.86 -9.70 -12.20
CA GLN A 65 14.74 -11.08 -12.63
C GLN A 65 13.44 -11.33 -13.40
N ALA A 66 12.29 -10.94 -12.84
CA ALA A 66 11.00 -11.06 -13.51
C ALA A 66 10.95 -10.32 -14.85
N ARG A 67 11.67 -9.19 -14.99
CA ARG A 67 11.81 -8.48 -16.26
C ARG A 67 12.67 -9.27 -17.27
N ARG A 68 13.79 -9.86 -16.83
CA ARG A 68 14.65 -10.69 -17.68
C ARG A 68 13.89 -11.90 -18.22
N GLU A 69 13.14 -12.59 -17.36
CA GLU A 69 12.34 -13.77 -17.72
C GLU A 69 11.25 -13.42 -18.74
N ARG A 70 10.50 -12.31 -18.54
CA ARG A 70 9.50 -11.85 -19.51
C ARG A 70 10.09 -11.50 -20.87
N ALA A 71 11.25 -10.83 -20.91
CA ALA A 71 11.92 -10.49 -22.16
C ALA A 71 12.43 -11.73 -22.91
N ALA A 72 12.86 -12.77 -22.20
CA ALA A 72 13.28 -14.03 -22.80
C ALA A 72 12.09 -14.82 -23.38
N GLN A 73 10.93 -14.81 -22.72
CA GLN A 73 9.71 -15.46 -23.21
C GLN A 73 9.14 -14.80 -24.47
N ALA A 74 9.22 -13.47 -24.59
CA ALA A 74 8.72 -12.73 -25.76
C ALA A 74 9.55 -12.91 -27.05
N LYS A 75 10.72 -13.56 -26.96
CA LYS A 75 11.59 -13.88 -28.12
C LYS A 75 11.34 -15.27 -28.71
N ARG A 76 10.45 -16.06 -28.11
CA ARG A 76 10.00 -17.37 -28.61
C ARG A 76 8.72 -17.21 -29.40
#